data_AF-A0A7C8IDS0-F1
#
_entry.id   AF-A0A7C8IDS0-F1
#
_cell.length_a   1.000
_cell.length_b   1.000
_cell.length_c   1.000
_cell.angle_alpha   90.00
_cell.angle_beta   90.00
_cell.angle_gamma   90.00
#
_symmetry.space_group_name_H-M   'P 1'
#
loop_
_entity.id
_entity.type
_entity.pdbx_description
1 polymer ?
#
loop_
_entity_poly.entity_id
_entity_poly.type
_entity_poly.pdbx_seq_one_letter_code
_entity_poly.pdbx_strand_id
1 'polypeptide(L)' 'MPKFFCDYCDVYLTHDSMSVRKAHNAGRNHLRNVQAYYERASTLTRFLGPPGLTPTLRDL' A
#
# COMPACT_ATOMS: atom_id res chain seq x y z
N MET A 1 -13.28 2.74 -17.02
CA MET A 1 -11.81 2.66 -16.87
C MET A 1 -11.50 2.76 -15.38
N PRO A 2 -11.13 1.67 -14.70
CA PRO A 2 -10.71 1.75 -13.31
C PRO A 2 -9.37 2.50 -13.25
N LYS A 3 -9.33 3.63 -12.53
CA LYS A 3 -8.20 4.57 -12.60
C LYS A 3 -7.23 4.48 -11.42
N PHE A 4 -7.50 3.64 -10.42
CA PHE A 4 -6.58 3.39 -9.31
C PHE A 4 -6.59 1.94 -8.87
N PHE A 5 -5.40 1.35 -8.84
CA PHE A 5 -5.12 0.02 -8.33
C PHE A 5 -4.26 0.16 -7.08
N CYS A 6 -4.60 -0.57 -6.02
CA CYS A 6 -3.81 -0.61 -4.80
C CYS A 6 -2.93 -1.87 -4.80
N ASP A 7 -1.61 -1.69 -4.92
CA ASP A 7 -0.63 -2.77 -4.96
C ASP A 7 -0.56 -3.59 -3.65
N TYR A 8 -0.98 -3.02 -2.52
CA TYR A 8 -0.99 -3.74 -1.23
C TYR A 8 -2.26 -4.58 -1.02
N CYS A 9 -3.36 -4.22 -1.68
CA CYS A 9 -4.65 -4.85 -1.50
C CYS A 9 -5.05 -5.71 -2.69
N ASP A 10 -4.32 -5.65 -3.80
CA ASP A 10 -4.65 -6.31 -5.07
C ASP A 10 -6.08 -6.02 -5.56
N VAL A 11 -6.57 -4.80 -5.34
CA VAL A 11 -7.91 -4.37 -5.72
C VAL A 11 -7.89 -3.13 -6.60
N TYR A 12 -8.83 -3.10 -7.55
CA TYR A 12 -9.18 -1.89 -8.29
C TYR A 12 -10.25 -1.12 -7.54
N LEU A 13 -10.03 0.18 -7.33
CA LEU A 13 -11.05 1.07 -6.82
C LEU A 13 -12.07 1.38 -7.93
N THR A 14 -13.36 1.23 -7.62
CA THR A 14 -14.47 1.50 -8.54
C THR A 14 -14.60 2.99 -8.86
N HIS A 15 -14.21 3.85 -7.92
CA HIS A 15 -14.19 5.31 -8.04
C HIS A 15 -12.82 5.86 -7.64
N ASP A 16 -12.26 6.73 -8.47
CA ASP A 16 -10.91 7.29 -8.34
C ASP A 16 -10.86 8.69 -7.73
N SER A 17 -11.85 9.06 -6.92
CA SER A 17 -11.85 10.33 -6.24
C SER A 17 -10.83 10.36 -5.08
N MET A 18 -10.34 11.57 -4.77
CA MET A 18 -9.41 11.78 -3.65
C MET A 18 -9.97 11.31 -2.31
N SER A 19 -11.29 11.49 -2.10
CA SER A 19 -11.96 11.03 -0.88
C SER A 19 -11.99 9.51 -0.76
N VAL A 20 -12.26 8.79 -1.85
CA VAL A 20 -12.30 7.32 -1.87
C VAL A 20 -10.90 6.74 -1.66
N ARG A 21 -9.88 7.34 -2.27
CA ARG A 21 -8.48 6.92 -2.05
C ARG A 21 -8.04 7.13 -0.60
N LYS A 22 -8.34 8.29 -0.03
CA LYS A 22 -8.04 8.59 1.38
C LYS A 22 -8.76 7.62 2.33
N ALA A 23 -10.03 7.33 2.06
CA ALA A 23 -10.79 6.35 2.84
C ALA A 23 -10.24 4.92 2.70
N HIS A 24 -9.76 4.54 1.51
CA HIS A 24 -9.10 3.25 1.29
C HIS A 24 -7.77 3.15 2.04
N ASN A 25 -6.90 4.16 1.92
CA ASN A 25 -5.58 4.19 2.56
C ASN A 25 -5.70 4.21 4.10
N ALA A 26 -6.73 4.87 4.65
CA ALA A 26 -7.06 4.84 6.08
C ALA A 26 -7.82 3.57 6.51
N GLY A 27 -8.15 2.67 5.58
CA GLY A 27 -8.92 1.46 5.83
C GLY A 27 -8.13 0.40 6.59
N ARG A 28 -8.78 -0.27 7.54
CA ARG A 28 -8.15 -1.31 8.38
C ARG A 28 -7.48 -2.43 7.58
N ASN A 29 -8.07 -2.85 6.46
CA ASN A 29 -7.50 -3.90 5.61
C ASN A 29 -6.23 -3.43 4.90
N HIS A 30 -6.25 -2.22 4.35
CA HIS A 30 -5.07 -1.63 3.72
C HIS A 30 -3.91 -1.52 4.72
N LEU A 31 -4.16 -0.94 5.90
CA LEU A 31 -3.13 -0.81 6.95
C LEU A 31 -2.53 -2.16 7.38
N ARG A 32 -3.35 -3.21 7.50
CA ARG A 32 -2.88 -4.57 7.81
C ARG A 32 -2.01 -5.16 6.70
N ASN A 33 -2.41 -4.99 5.44
CA ASN A 33 -1.65 -5.50 4.31
C ASN A 33 -0.31 -4.77 4.16
N VAL A 34 -0.32 -3.44 4.35
CA VAL A 34 0.88 -2.61 4.43
C VAL A 34 1.80 -3.13 5.54
N GLN A 35 1.29 -3.28 6.77
CA GLN A 35 2.09 -3.78 7.88
C GLN A 35 2.70 -5.17 7.59
N ALA A 36 1.89 -6.10 7.08
CA ALA A 36 2.34 -7.45 6.71
C ALA A 36 3.35 -7.46 5.55
N TYR A 37 3.29 -6.48 4.64
CA TYR A 37 4.27 -6.29 3.58
C TYR A 37 5.62 -5.84 4.17
N TYR A 38 5.61 -4.82 5.03
CA TYR A 38 6.83 -4.33 5.67
C TYR A 38 7.42 -5.34 6.67
N GLU A 39 6.59 -6.09 7.39
CA GLU A 39 7.03 -7.14 8.31
C GLU A 39 7.75 -8.27 7.56
N ARG A 40 7.18 -8.76 6.45
CA ARG A 40 7.82 -9.74 5.56
C ARG A 40 9.09 -9.21 4.89
N ALA A 41 9.07 -7.94 4.46
CA ALA A 41 10.25 -7.30 3.88
C ALA A 41 11.39 -7.23 4.91
N SER A 42 11.08 -6.82 6.15
CA SER A 42 12.06 -6.68 7.22
C SER A 42 12.73 -8.00 7.61
N THR A 43 12.03 -9.13 7.47
CA THR A 43 12.59 -10.45 7.79
C THR A 43 13.64 -10.91 6.78
N LEU A 44 13.55 -10.43 5.52
CA LEU A 44 14.48 -10.80 4.44
C LEU A 44 15.66 -9.82 4.29
N THR A 45 15.57 -8.60 4.81
CA THR A 45 16.56 -7.52 4.56
C THR A 45 17.49 -7.19 5.73
N ARG A 46 17.66 -8.10 6.71
CA ARG A 46 18.54 -7.83 7.87
C ARG A 46 20.04 -7.72 7.52
N PHE A 47 20.45 -8.07 6.30
CA PHE A 47 21.84 -7.93 5.82
C PHE A 47 22.05 -6.97 4.65
N LEU A 48 21.00 -6.62 3.90
CA LEU A 48 21.07 -5.65 2.80
C LEU A 48 19.78 -4.83 2.87
N GLY A 49 19.89 -3.55 3.23
CA GLY A 49 18.74 -2.66 3.39
C GLY A 49 17.85 -2.70 2.14
N PRO A 50 16.52 -2.71 2.29
CA PRO A 50 15.60 -2.90 1.18
C PRO A 50 15.71 -1.73 0.18
N PRO A 51 16.02 -1.98 -1.10
CA PRO A 51 15.99 -0.95 -2.13
C PRO A 51 14.53 -0.59 -2.40
N GLY A 52 14.12 0.63 -2.02
CA GLY A 52 12.85 1.21 -2.46
C GLY A 52 11.70 1.30 -1.45
N LEU A 53 11.94 1.15 -0.14
CA LEU A 53 10.91 1.41 0.89
C LEU A 53 10.72 2.90 1.20
N THR A 54 10.62 3.74 0.18
CA THR A 54 10.02 5.07 0.40
C THR A 54 8.50 4.89 0.38
N PRO A 55 7.76 5.36 1.39
CA PRO A 55 6.32 5.49 1.29
C PRO A 55 6.06 6.43 0.11
N THR A 56 5.70 5.86 -1.03
CA THR A 56 5.45 6.65 -2.23
C THR A 56 4.15 7.42 -2.03
N LEU A 57 3.97 8.52 -2.76
CA LEU A 57 2.75 9.33 -2.78
C LEU A 57 1.46 8.55 -3.15
N ARG A 58 1.56 7.25 -3.42
CA ARG A 58 0.43 6.32 -3.57
C ARG A 58 -0.22 5.96 -2.23
N ASP A 59 0.52 6.08 -1.13
CA ASP A 59 0.08 5.75 0.23
C ASP A 59 -0.57 6.95 0.97
N LEU A 60 -0.48 8.17 0.39
CA LEU A 60 -1.04 9.43 0.93
C LEU A 60 -2.39 9.80 0.30
#